data_AF-A0A6I6MKC9-F1
#
_entry.id   AF-A0A6I6MKC9-F1
#
_cell.length_a   1.000
_cell.length_b   1.000
_cell.length_c   1.000
_cell.angle_alpha   90.00
_cell.angle_beta   90.00
_cell.angle_gamma   90.00
#
_symmetry.space_group_name_H-M   'P 1'
#
loop_
_entity.id
_entity.type
_entity.pdbx_description
1 polymer ?
#
loop_
_entity_poly.entity_id
_entity_poly.type
_entity_poly.pdbx_seq_one_letter_code
_entity_poly.pdbx_strand_id
1 'polypeptide(L)'
;MMEAAEIDRLAARVRTAARDGGLIETAQVKLVGLDEVRRAAGERWPRMRAFVREGSLKIIASHVGPQDAVVSCGDGFLVVFADAANAQSEQCCAEIRDALIRFYLGEDALKALSADVEREAVTAAHLAGIVKEPPRAERAASGMEIGRFWPVWSSRQGGVSAFFCAPAFDVEDASPRMGYNRDFAQKATHRNADFLDLDLCLFEQAVRAAERIEGGIVGVSVHATTLQSRKARTIYLDHAAANASSARQRMYIGVAEVEPGTPLISLTEWISGLKPTFERVALELHPSDRALSAIASTGAWAAGYQVPSMRDASGAQMRAALGSIHSWCQTLRRQRIQPFMHGFIEPVFFDLANMSDIAFATGPGLWPAQASLKR
;
A
#
# COMPACT_ATOMS: atom_id res chain seq x y z
N MET A 1 3.19 -25.86 8.45
CA MET A 1 4.55 -25.66 7.90
C MET A 1 4.69 -26.60 6.72
N MET A 2 4.51 -26.10 5.50
CA MET A 2 4.98 -26.79 4.29
C MET A 2 6.49 -26.50 4.20
N GLU A 3 7.29 -27.56 4.09
CA GLU A 3 8.75 -27.49 4.11
C GLU A 3 9.28 -26.70 2.91
N ALA A 4 10.30 -25.88 3.15
CA ALA A 4 11.05 -25.15 2.13
C ALA A 4 11.46 -26.00 0.92
N ALA A 5 11.55 -27.32 1.11
CA ALA A 5 11.79 -28.33 0.07
C ALA A 5 10.73 -28.35 -1.05
N GLU A 6 9.45 -28.05 -0.78
CA GLU A 6 8.40 -28.04 -1.82
C GLU A 6 8.44 -26.77 -2.66
N ILE A 7 8.73 -25.63 -2.03
CA ILE A 7 8.95 -24.35 -2.72
C ILE A 7 10.21 -24.43 -3.57
N ASP A 8 11.28 -25.04 -3.06
CA ASP A 8 12.51 -25.26 -3.82
C ASP A 8 12.32 -26.26 -4.97
N ARG A 9 11.48 -27.30 -4.82
CA ARG A 9 11.09 -28.20 -5.92
C ARG A 9 10.32 -27.46 -7.01
N LEU A 10 9.37 -26.60 -6.64
CA LEU A 10 8.59 -25.80 -7.58
C LEU A 10 9.50 -24.82 -8.34
N ALA A 11 10.35 -24.09 -7.62
CA ALA A 11 11.30 -23.15 -8.20
C ALA A 11 12.37 -23.84 -9.06
N ALA A 12 12.80 -25.05 -8.69
CA ALA A 12 13.72 -25.85 -9.50
C ALA A 12 13.04 -26.32 -10.79
N ARG A 13 11.78 -26.79 -10.74
CA ARG A 13 11.04 -27.24 -11.93
C ARG A 13 10.75 -26.12 -12.91
N VAL A 14 10.33 -24.95 -12.42
CA VAL A 14 10.12 -23.77 -13.30
C VAL A 14 11.45 -23.31 -13.92
N ARG A 15 12.57 -23.43 -13.20
CA ARG A 15 13.91 -23.12 -13.73
C ARG A 15 14.42 -24.14 -14.73
N THR A 16 14.15 -25.43 -14.55
CA THR A 16 14.53 -26.49 -15.51
C THR A 16 13.71 -26.38 -16.79
N ALA A 17 12.39 -26.18 -16.69
CA ALA A 17 11.51 -25.96 -17.84
C ALA A 17 11.87 -24.70 -18.64
N ALA A 18 12.41 -23.66 -17.98
CA ALA A 18 12.84 -22.43 -18.63
C ALA A 18 14.25 -22.50 -19.26
N ARG A 19 15.07 -23.51 -18.93
CA ARG A 19 16.47 -23.60 -19.38
C ARG A 19 16.66 -24.39 -20.68
N ASP A 20 15.76 -25.32 -21.00
CA ASP A 20 15.90 -26.19 -22.18
C ASP A 20 15.33 -25.61 -23.48
N GLY A 21 14.91 -24.34 -23.50
CA GLY A 21 14.56 -23.62 -24.73
C GLY A 21 13.36 -24.16 -25.51
N GLY A 22 12.68 -25.19 -25.02
CA GLY A 22 11.44 -25.73 -25.57
C GLY A 22 10.24 -24.93 -25.07
N LEU A 23 9.32 -24.64 -25.97
CA LEU A 23 8.02 -24.06 -25.63
C LEU A 23 7.39 -24.81 -24.44
N ILE A 24 6.98 -24.07 -23.40
CA ILE A 24 6.07 -24.56 -22.38
C ILE A 24 4.70 -24.72 -23.07
N GLU A 25 4.56 -25.78 -23.85
CA GLU A 25 3.26 -26.38 -24.08
C GLU A 25 2.97 -27.27 -22.87
N THR A 26 1.78 -27.03 -22.29
CA THR A 26 1.07 -27.95 -21.38
C THR A 26 1.62 -28.15 -19.95
N ALA A 27 1.89 -27.08 -19.20
CA ALA A 27 1.61 -27.12 -17.76
C ALA A 27 0.23 -26.48 -17.55
N GLN A 28 -0.82 -27.28 -17.45
CA GLN A 28 -2.17 -26.77 -17.24
C GLN A 28 -2.32 -26.31 -15.79
N VAL A 29 -2.33 -25.00 -15.62
CA VAL A 29 -2.52 -24.34 -14.34
C VAL A 29 -4.02 -24.08 -14.16
N LYS A 30 -4.60 -24.56 -13.06
CA LYS A 30 -6.03 -24.35 -12.74
C LYS A 30 -6.17 -23.75 -11.34
N LEU A 31 -7.06 -22.76 -11.20
CA LEU A 31 -7.39 -22.10 -9.94
C LEU A 31 -8.64 -22.73 -9.33
N VAL A 32 -8.55 -23.16 -8.08
CA VAL A 32 -9.67 -23.64 -7.27
C VAL A 32 -10.01 -22.58 -6.23
N GLY A 33 -11.06 -21.79 -6.46
CA GLY A 33 -11.52 -20.76 -5.53
C GLY A 33 -12.37 -21.32 -4.40
N LEU A 34 -12.33 -20.70 -3.21
CA LEU A 34 -13.18 -21.05 -2.05
C LEU A 34 -14.39 -20.11 -1.89
N ASP A 35 -14.76 -19.36 -2.92
CA ASP A 35 -15.74 -18.29 -2.84
C ASP A 35 -17.13 -18.78 -2.39
N GLU A 36 -17.52 -19.98 -2.79
CA GLU A 36 -18.79 -20.59 -2.41
C GLU A 36 -18.81 -21.00 -0.93
N VAL A 37 -17.72 -21.62 -0.45
CA VAL A 37 -17.53 -21.97 0.96
C VAL A 37 -17.50 -20.71 1.82
N ARG A 38 -16.82 -19.66 1.34
CA ARG A 38 -16.80 -18.34 1.98
C ARG A 38 -18.19 -17.72 2.07
N ARG A 39 -18.94 -17.74 0.97
CA ARG A 39 -20.30 -17.18 0.90
C ARG A 39 -21.25 -17.89 1.87
N ALA A 40 -21.16 -19.22 1.95
CA ALA A 40 -21.94 -20.01 2.90
C ALA A 40 -21.52 -19.80 4.37
N ALA A 41 -20.22 -19.60 4.63
CA ALA A 41 -19.70 -19.33 5.98
C ALA A 41 -20.10 -17.94 6.51
N GLY A 42 -20.38 -16.97 5.62
CA GLY A 42 -20.83 -15.63 5.97
C GLY A 42 -19.90 -14.94 6.97
N GLU A 43 -20.46 -14.37 8.04
CA GLU A 43 -19.69 -13.67 9.08
C GLU A 43 -18.74 -14.56 9.89
N ARG A 44 -18.89 -15.88 9.82
CA ARG A 44 -17.99 -16.83 10.51
C ARG A 44 -16.69 -17.04 9.74
N TRP A 45 -16.61 -16.60 8.49
CA TRP A 45 -15.48 -16.81 7.59
C TRP A 45 -14.12 -16.38 8.18
N PRO A 46 -13.96 -15.20 8.82
CA PRO A 46 -12.66 -14.77 9.35
C PRO A 46 -12.08 -15.73 10.41
N ARG A 47 -12.94 -16.38 11.18
CA ARG A 47 -12.53 -17.35 12.21
C ARG A 47 -12.25 -18.74 11.64
N MET A 48 -12.96 -19.12 10.57
CA MET A 48 -12.89 -20.47 9.99
C MET A 48 -11.85 -20.59 8.86
N ARG A 49 -11.45 -19.48 8.23
CA ARG A 49 -10.58 -19.45 7.04
C ARG A 49 -9.29 -20.27 7.21
N ALA A 50 -8.62 -20.17 8.35
CA ALA A 50 -7.39 -20.92 8.60
C ALA A 50 -7.62 -22.44 8.64
N PHE A 51 -8.69 -22.87 9.32
CA PHE A 51 -9.09 -24.28 9.42
C PHE A 51 -9.55 -24.82 8.06
N VAL A 52 -10.36 -24.05 7.33
CA VAL A 52 -10.84 -24.41 5.99
C VAL A 52 -9.65 -24.55 5.03
N ARG A 53 -8.65 -23.65 5.09
CA ARG A 53 -7.46 -23.77 4.23
C ARG A 53 -6.67 -25.05 4.50
N GLU A 54 -6.44 -25.37 5.77
CA GLU A 54 -5.70 -26.58 6.12
C GLU A 54 -6.45 -27.86 5.72
N GLY A 55 -7.77 -27.90 5.94
CA GLY A 55 -8.61 -29.02 5.53
C GLY A 55 -8.68 -29.15 4.01
N SER A 56 -8.81 -28.04 3.28
CA SER A 56 -8.86 -28.03 1.82
C SER A 56 -7.57 -28.52 1.19
N LEU A 57 -6.41 -28.18 1.76
CA LEU A 57 -5.11 -28.66 1.27
C LEU A 57 -5.02 -30.19 1.34
N LYS A 58 -5.51 -30.80 2.43
CA LYS A 58 -5.54 -32.26 2.60
C LYS A 58 -6.47 -32.94 1.59
N ILE A 59 -7.62 -32.32 1.31
CA ILE A 59 -8.59 -32.81 0.32
C ILE A 59 -8.00 -32.71 -1.09
N ILE A 60 -7.35 -31.60 -1.43
CA ILE A 60 -6.75 -31.43 -2.76
C ILE A 60 -5.58 -32.41 -2.93
N ALA A 61 -4.73 -32.56 -1.90
CA ALA A 61 -3.61 -33.49 -1.92
C ALA A 61 -4.03 -34.96 -2.15
N SER A 62 -5.26 -35.35 -1.78
CA SER A 62 -5.75 -36.71 -2.01
C SER A 62 -6.25 -36.97 -3.43
N HIS A 63 -6.45 -35.92 -4.24
CA HIS A 63 -6.97 -36.02 -5.61
C HIS A 63 -5.92 -35.74 -6.68
N VAL A 64 -4.76 -35.18 -6.30
CA VAL A 64 -3.65 -34.90 -7.22
C VAL A 64 -2.61 -36.02 -7.19
N GLY A 65 -1.94 -36.26 -8.32
CA GLY A 65 -0.91 -37.26 -8.45
C GLY A 65 0.41 -36.87 -7.77
N PRO A 66 1.34 -37.81 -7.56
CA PRO A 66 2.61 -37.57 -6.86
C PRO A 66 3.58 -36.63 -7.60
N GLN A 67 3.30 -36.33 -8.87
CA GLN A 67 4.09 -35.40 -9.69
C GLN A 67 3.42 -34.02 -9.83
N ASP A 68 2.18 -33.88 -9.38
CA ASP A 68 1.43 -32.63 -9.42
C ASP A 68 1.83 -31.72 -8.27
N ALA A 69 1.62 -30.42 -8.43
CA ALA A 69 1.94 -29.43 -7.40
C ALA A 69 0.69 -28.64 -7.02
N VAL A 70 0.53 -28.41 -5.72
CA VAL A 70 -0.58 -27.61 -5.16
C VAL A 70 0.03 -26.46 -4.37
N VAL A 71 -0.37 -25.24 -4.70
CA VAL A 71 0.10 -24.02 -4.04
C VAL A 71 -1.09 -23.25 -3.52
N SER A 72 -1.08 -22.88 -2.24
CA SER A 72 -2.10 -21.96 -1.70
C SER A 72 -1.87 -20.57 -2.30
N CYS A 73 -2.92 -19.93 -2.84
CA CYS A 73 -2.81 -18.60 -3.45
C CYS A 73 -4.06 -17.78 -3.13
N GLY A 74 -3.90 -16.67 -2.38
CA GLY A 74 -5.03 -15.85 -1.97
C GLY A 74 -6.10 -16.70 -1.27
N ASP A 75 -7.37 -16.53 -1.62
CA ASP A 75 -8.50 -17.32 -1.07
C ASP A 75 -8.75 -18.67 -1.77
N GLY A 76 -7.78 -19.18 -2.54
CA GLY A 76 -7.91 -20.46 -3.25
C GLY A 76 -6.60 -21.23 -3.37
N PHE A 77 -6.57 -22.16 -4.32
CA PHE A 77 -5.42 -23.03 -4.59
C PHE A 77 -5.09 -23.06 -6.07
N LEU A 78 -3.81 -23.01 -6.38
CA LEU A 78 -3.26 -23.25 -7.70
C LEU A 78 -2.84 -24.71 -7.80
N VAL A 79 -3.40 -25.44 -8.75
CA VAL A 79 -2.99 -26.83 -9.04
C VAL A 79 -2.29 -26.86 -10.39
N VAL A 80 -1.10 -27.46 -10.41
CA VAL A 80 -0.27 -27.65 -11.60
C VAL A 80 -0.15 -29.15 -11.87
N PHE A 81 -0.81 -29.60 -12.92
CA PHE A 81 -0.77 -31.01 -13.33
C PHE A 81 0.48 -31.28 -14.17
N ALA A 82 1.19 -32.36 -13.86
CA ALA A 82 2.45 -32.71 -14.52
C ALA A 82 2.28 -33.35 -15.89
N ASP A 83 1.17 -34.08 -16.12
CA ASP A 83 1.01 -34.91 -17.31
C ASP A 83 -0.46 -35.15 -17.71
N ALA A 84 -1.33 -34.16 -17.47
CA ALA A 84 -2.76 -34.31 -17.73
C ALA A 84 -3.15 -33.78 -19.11
N ALA A 85 -3.72 -34.63 -19.96
CA ALA A 85 -4.50 -34.17 -21.11
C ALA A 85 -5.68 -33.30 -20.59
N ASN A 86 -6.05 -32.24 -21.34
CA ASN A 86 -7.03 -31.21 -20.90
C ASN A 86 -8.30 -31.80 -20.25
N ALA A 87 -8.81 -32.93 -20.73
CA ALA A 87 -10.02 -33.56 -20.19
C ALA A 87 -9.82 -34.19 -18.79
N GLN A 88 -8.62 -34.70 -18.49
CA GLN A 88 -8.34 -35.39 -17.23
C GLN A 88 -8.07 -34.41 -16.08
N SER A 89 -7.41 -33.29 -16.37
CA SER A 89 -7.23 -32.20 -15.39
C SER A 89 -8.56 -31.51 -15.07
N GLU A 90 -9.44 -31.35 -16.05
CA GLU A 90 -10.78 -30.78 -15.85
C GLU A 90 -11.64 -31.67 -14.96
N GLN A 91 -11.62 -32.98 -15.20
CA GLN A 91 -12.31 -33.95 -14.36
C GLN A 91 -11.77 -33.93 -12.91
N CYS A 92 -10.45 -33.92 -12.75
CA CYS A 92 -9.83 -33.84 -11.43
C CYS A 92 -10.19 -32.54 -10.68
N CYS A 93 -10.17 -31.39 -11.35
CA CYS A 93 -10.60 -30.12 -10.75
C CYS A 93 -12.08 -30.13 -10.35
N ALA A 94 -12.95 -30.75 -11.15
CA ALA A 94 -14.36 -30.91 -10.82
C ALA A 94 -14.53 -31.80 -9.58
N GLU A 95 -13.81 -32.92 -9.49
CA GLU A 95 -13.82 -33.83 -8.34
C GLU A 95 -13.31 -33.15 -7.06
N ILE A 96 -12.21 -32.39 -7.17
CA ILE A 96 -11.66 -31.59 -6.07
C ILE A 96 -12.71 -30.60 -5.56
N ARG A 97 -13.35 -29.84 -6.47
CA ARG A 97 -14.37 -28.87 -6.09
C ARG A 97 -15.56 -29.57 -5.41
N ASP A 98 -16.06 -30.65 -5.99
CA ASP A 98 -17.21 -31.36 -5.46
C ASP A 98 -16.90 -31.98 -4.09
N ALA A 99 -15.67 -32.46 -3.87
CA ALA A 99 -15.19 -32.92 -2.58
C ALA A 99 -15.12 -31.78 -1.54
N LEU A 100 -14.63 -30.60 -1.93
CA LEU A 100 -14.58 -29.41 -1.07
C LEU A 100 -15.99 -28.93 -0.69
N ILE A 101 -16.90 -28.84 -1.66
CA ILE A 101 -18.29 -28.45 -1.41
C ILE A 101 -18.98 -29.48 -0.51
N ARG A 102 -18.86 -30.78 -0.80
CA ARG A 102 -19.44 -31.84 0.04
C ARG A 102 -18.93 -31.79 1.47
N PHE A 103 -17.62 -31.61 1.65
CA PHE A 103 -16.99 -31.60 2.97
C PHE A 103 -17.42 -30.41 3.84
N TYR A 104 -17.58 -29.22 3.25
CA TYR A 104 -17.90 -28.02 4.03
C TYR A 104 -19.40 -27.66 4.05
N LEU A 105 -20.17 -28.02 3.01
CA LEU A 105 -21.57 -27.60 2.84
C LEU A 105 -22.57 -28.76 2.90
N GLY A 106 -22.12 -30.03 2.88
CA GLY A 106 -22.98 -31.21 2.88
C GLY A 106 -23.55 -31.57 1.50
N GLU A 107 -24.19 -32.75 1.37
CA GLU A 107 -24.64 -33.30 0.08
C GLU A 107 -25.79 -32.54 -0.58
N ASP A 108 -26.64 -31.86 0.19
CA ASP A 108 -27.81 -31.15 -0.34
C ASP A 108 -27.43 -29.84 -1.09
N ALA A 109 -26.26 -29.26 -0.81
CA ALA A 109 -25.79 -28.02 -1.44
C ALA A 109 -25.28 -28.21 -2.87
N LEU A 110 -24.80 -29.41 -3.23
CA LEU A 110 -24.21 -29.73 -4.54
C LEU A 110 -25.20 -29.60 -5.71
N LYS A 111 -26.51 -29.80 -5.47
CA LYS A 111 -27.55 -29.70 -6.51
C LYS A 111 -27.86 -28.25 -6.93
N ALA A 112 -27.56 -27.27 -6.08
CA ALA A 112 -27.91 -25.86 -6.31
C ALA A 112 -26.83 -25.07 -7.06
N LEU A 113 -25.59 -25.58 -7.13
CA LEU A 113 -24.41 -24.83 -7.59
C LEU A 113 -23.82 -25.29 -8.93
N SER A 114 -24.43 -26.27 -9.62
CA SER A 114 -23.86 -26.84 -10.85
C SER A 114 -23.93 -25.95 -12.11
N ALA A 115 -24.27 -24.66 -11.99
CA ALA A 115 -24.74 -23.87 -13.14
C ALA A 115 -23.87 -22.68 -13.57
N ASP A 116 -22.78 -22.31 -12.87
CA ASP A 116 -21.94 -21.21 -13.34
C ASP A 116 -20.44 -21.51 -13.14
N VAL A 117 -19.70 -21.56 -14.25
CA VAL A 117 -18.24 -21.68 -14.22
C VAL A 117 -17.66 -20.77 -15.31
N GLU A 118 -17.08 -19.65 -14.91
CA GLU A 118 -16.15 -18.90 -15.77
C GLU A 118 -14.77 -19.58 -15.74
N ARG A 119 -14.19 -19.78 -16.93
CA ARG A 119 -12.95 -20.52 -17.15
C ARG A 119 -12.00 -19.66 -17.97
N GLU A 120 -10.78 -19.43 -17.48
CA GLU A 120 -9.74 -18.73 -18.24
C GLU A 120 -8.48 -19.60 -18.34
N ALA A 121 -7.92 -19.73 -19.54
CA ALA A 121 -6.68 -20.45 -19.81
C ALA A 121 -5.52 -19.45 -19.92
N VAL A 122 -4.50 -19.59 -19.07
CA VAL A 122 -3.38 -18.64 -18.98
C VAL A 122 -2.15 -19.20 -19.71
N THR A 123 -1.48 -18.37 -20.51
CA THR A 123 -0.33 -18.77 -21.34
C THR A 123 1.01 -18.70 -20.59
N ALA A 124 2.00 -19.47 -21.05
CA ALA A 124 3.34 -19.56 -20.44
C ALA A 124 4.12 -18.23 -20.37
N ALA A 125 3.88 -17.31 -21.32
CA ALA A 125 4.48 -15.97 -21.30
C ALA A 125 3.95 -15.12 -20.13
N HIS A 126 2.70 -15.35 -19.72
CA HIS A 126 2.11 -14.72 -18.55
C HIS A 126 2.71 -15.29 -17.25
N LEU A 127 3.03 -16.60 -17.23
CA LEU A 127 3.69 -17.29 -16.11
C LEU A 127 5.15 -16.85 -15.91
N ALA A 128 5.90 -16.54 -16.97
CA ALA A 128 7.27 -16.03 -16.84
C ALA A 128 7.34 -14.63 -16.19
N GLY A 129 6.28 -13.83 -16.32
CA GLY A 129 6.11 -12.57 -15.60
C GLY A 129 5.79 -12.77 -14.11
N ILE A 130 5.04 -13.83 -13.77
CA ILE A 130 4.65 -14.18 -12.39
C ILE A 130 5.82 -14.77 -11.59
N VAL A 131 6.85 -15.34 -12.24
CA VAL A 131 7.98 -16.01 -11.57
C VAL A 131 9.22 -15.13 -11.43
N LYS A 132 9.33 -14.04 -12.21
CA LYS A 132 10.45 -13.07 -12.08
C LYS A 132 10.19 -11.93 -11.10
N GLU A 133 8.96 -11.79 -10.61
CA GLU A 133 8.64 -10.91 -9.49
C GLU A 133 7.93 -11.77 -8.43
N PRO A 134 8.32 -11.68 -7.14
CA PRO A 134 7.58 -12.34 -6.09
C PRO A 134 6.11 -11.88 -6.12
N PRO A 135 5.15 -12.74 -5.73
CA PRO A 135 3.72 -12.46 -5.87
C PRO A 135 3.34 -11.12 -5.24
N ARG A 136 2.93 -10.22 -6.14
CA ARG A 136 2.46 -8.87 -5.89
C ARG A 136 1.00 -8.92 -5.45
N ALA A 137 0.75 -9.52 -4.29
CA ALA A 137 -0.45 -9.38 -3.43
C ALA A 137 -0.41 -10.37 -2.24
N GLU A 138 0.73 -10.54 -1.56
CA GLU A 138 0.77 -11.13 -0.21
C GLU A 138 2.01 -10.62 0.56
N ARG A 139 2.05 -9.29 0.76
CA ARG A 139 2.83 -8.66 1.84
C ARG A 139 1.92 -8.06 2.93
N ALA A 140 0.78 -8.71 3.17
CA ALA A 140 -0.03 -8.49 4.36
C ALA A 140 0.28 -9.50 5.50
N ALA A 141 1.47 -10.11 5.48
CA ALA A 141 1.97 -10.99 6.54
C ALA A 141 3.34 -10.57 7.12
N SER A 142 3.74 -9.30 6.93
CA SER A 142 4.89 -8.71 7.63
C SER A 142 4.49 -7.37 8.25
N GLY A 143 3.76 -7.38 9.37
CA GLY A 143 3.68 -6.28 10.34
C GLY A 143 3.22 -4.89 9.87
N MET A 144 2.91 -4.67 8.60
CA MET A 144 2.62 -3.36 8.07
C MET A 144 1.16 -3.01 8.35
N GLU A 145 0.92 -2.27 9.44
CA GLU A 145 -0.30 -1.48 9.60
C GLU A 145 -0.40 -0.54 8.39
N ILE A 146 -1.37 -0.80 7.50
CA ILE A 146 -1.46 -0.20 6.15
C ILE A 146 -1.32 1.33 6.18
N GLY A 147 -1.94 1.98 7.16
CA GLY A 147 -1.71 3.39 7.49
C GLY A 147 -1.72 3.62 8.98
N ARG A 148 -0.91 4.58 9.44
CA ARG A 148 -0.96 5.11 10.82
C ARG A 148 -1.41 6.56 10.81
N PHE A 149 -1.97 6.99 11.93
CA PHE A 149 -2.35 8.38 12.17
C PHE A 149 -1.25 9.10 12.94
N TRP A 150 -0.63 10.06 12.28
CA TRP A 150 0.43 10.89 12.79
C TRP A 150 -0.16 12.18 13.36
N PRO A 151 -0.01 12.47 14.66
CA PRO A 151 -0.47 13.74 15.21
C PRO A 151 0.28 14.90 14.57
N VAL A 152 -0.46 15.90 14.10
CA VAL A 152 0.09 17.09 13.45
C VAL A 152 -0.06 18.27 14.39
N TRP A 153 1.09 18.76 14.84
CA TRP A 153 1.19 19.98 15.61
C TRP A 153 1.08 21.21 14.71
N SER A 154 0.43 22.25 15.22
CA SER A 154 0.35 23.56 14.58
C SER A 154 0.91 24.65 15.47
N SER A 155 1.81 25.47 14.91
CA SER A 155 2.35 26.64 15.62
C SER A 155 1.30 27.68 15.95
N ARG A 156 0.25 27.79 15.11
CA ARG A 156 -0.88 28.70 15.36
C ARG A 156 -1.68 28.32 16.59
N GLN A 157 -1.84 27.02 16.86
CA GLN A 157 -2.65 26.52 17.98
C GLN A 157 -1.80 26.12 19.19
N GLY A 158 -0.47 26.00 19.03
CA GLY A 158 0.44 25.57 20.09
C GLY A 158 0.25 24.10 20.50
N GLY A 159 -0.38 23.27 19.67
CA GLY A 159 -0.74 21.90 20.01
C GLY A 159 -1.10 21.05 18.80
N VAL A 160 -1.49 19.80 19.05
CA VAL A 160 -1.99 18.88 18.01
C VAL A 160 -3.32 19.40 17.49
N SER A 161 -3.37 19.74 16.20
CA SER A 161 -4.53 20.35 15.54
C SER A 161 -5.21 19.42 14.53
N ALA A 162 -4.51 18.37 14.11
CA ALA A 162 -4.97 17.43 13.10
C ALA A 162 -4.26 16.07 13.27
N PHE A 163 -4.73 15.08 12.53
CA PHE A 163 -4.05 13.81 12.35
C PHE A 163 -3.80 13.57 10.86
N PHE A 164 -2.67 12.98 10.50
CA PHE A 164 -2.32 12.67 9.12
C PHE A 164 -2.24 11.16 8.94
N CYS A 165 -3.06 10.60 8.05
CA CYS A 165 -3.04 9.18 7.71
C CYS A 165 -2.00 8.94 6.62
N ALA A 166 -0.94 8.22 6.95
CA ALA A 166 0.17 7.96 6.04
C ALA A 166 0.80 6.59 6.32
N PRO A 167 1.45 5.98 5.30
CA PRO A 167 2.11 4.70 5.50
C PRO A 167 3.25 4.85 6.50
N ALA A 168 3.53 3.74 7.18
CA ALA A 168 4.61 3.64 8.13
C ALA A 168 5.45 2.40 7.81
N PHE A 169 6.76 2.53 7.97
CA PHE A 169 7.64 1.37 8.00
C PHE A 169 8.37 1.30 9.33
N ASP A 170 8.46 0.09 9.86
CA ASP A 170 9.25 -0.16 11.05
C ASP A 170 10.73 0.00 10.71
N VAL A 171 11.48 0.58 11.64
CA VAL A 171 12.94 0.64 11.57
C VAL A 171 13.44 -0.23 12.72
N GLU A 172 14.39 -1.11 12.42
CA GLU A 172 14.97 -2.01 13.43
C GLU A 172 15.49 -1.16 14.61
N ASP A 173 15.04 -1.51 15.83
CA ASP A 173 15.36 -0.80 17.08
C ASP A 173 15.01 0.71 17.13
N ALA A 174 14.04 1.15 16.34
CA ALA A 174 13.58 2.53 16.32
C ALA A 174 12.07 2.68 16.15
N SER A 175 11.58 3.87 16.50
CA SER A 175 10.19 4.25 16.28
C SER A 175 9.84 4.14 14.79
N PRO A 176 8.59 3.76 14.46
CA PRO A 176 8.12 3.70 13.08
C PRO A 176 8.35 5.05 12.40
N ARG A 177 8.71 5.01 11.12
CA ARG A 177 8.88 6.20 10.30
C ARG A 177 7.78 6.28 9.26
N MET A 178 7.28 7.49 9.05
CA MET A 178 6.34 7.78 8.00
C MET A 178 7.02 7.71 6.63
N GLY A 179 6.33 7.19 5.62
CA GLY A 179 6.79 7.18 4.23
C GLY A 179 6.39 5.90 3.50
N TYR A 180 6.42 5.96 2.17
CA TYR A 180 6.12 4.84 1.27
C TYR A 180 7.36 4.00 1.03
N ASN A 181 8.49 4.66 0.86
CA ASN A 181 9.74 4.00 0.53
C ASN A 181 10.85 4.40 1.51
N ARG A 182 11.43 3.40 2.18
CA ARG A 182 12.55 3.57 3.11
C ARG A 182 13.73 4.34 2.49
N ASP A 183 13.94 4.16 1.19
CA ASP A 183 15.10 4.70 0.50
C ASP A 183 14.86 6.08 -0.11
N PHE A 184 13.61 6.58 -0.15
CA PHE A 184 13.31 7.82 -0.87
C PHE A 184 14.08 9.02 -0.32
N ALA A 185 14.16 9.14 1.01
CA ALA A 185 14.92 10.21 1.66
C ALA A 185 16.42 10.23 1.30
N GLN A 186 16.97 9.13 0.78
CA GLN A 186 18.37 9.02 0.37
C GLN A 186 18.53 9.06 -1.16
N LYS A 187 17.68 8.34 -1.89
CA LYS A 187 17.81 8.11 -3.33
C LYS A 187 17.03 9.11 -4.17
N ALA A 188 16.07 9.82 -3.56
CA ALA A 188 15.21 10.82 -4.20
C ALA A 188 14.52 10.34 -5.50
N THR A 189 14.33 9.03 -5.65
CA THR A 189 13.84 8.40 -6.88
C THR A 189 12.99 7.17 -6.59
N HIS A 190 11.97 6.98 -7.42
CA HIS A 190 11.04 5.86 -7.40
C HIS A 190 11.38 4.90 -8.53
N ARG A 191 11.68 3.63 -8.22
CA ARG A 191 11.87 2.60 -9.25
C ARG A 191 10.64 1.71 -9.31
N ASN A 192 9.89 1.79 -10.42
CA ASN A 192 8.79 0.86 -10.79
C ASN A 192 7.78 0.56 -9.67
N ALA A 193 7.47 1.55 -8.83
CA ALA A 193 6.55 1.38 -7.71
C ALA A 193 5.14 1.89 -8.07
N ASP A 194 4.17 0.99 -7.96
CA ASP A 194 2.74 1.33 -8.02
C ASP A 194 2.20 1.32 -6.59
N PHE A 195 1.64 2.46 -6.18
CA PHE A 195 1.10 2.67 -4.83
C PHE A 195 -0.41 2.92 -4.82
N LEU A 196 -1.09 2.76 -5.97
CA LEU A 196 -2.52 3.08 -6.09
C LEU A 196 -3.37 2.34 -5.05
N ASP A 197 -3.19 1.02 -4.91
CA ASP A 197 -3.98 0.22 -3.97
C ASP A 197 -3.76 0.66 -2.52
N LEU A 198 -2.51 0.97 -2.16
CA LEU A 198 -2.17 1.48 -0.84
C LEU A 198 -2.81 2.86 -0.61
N ASP A 199 -2.72 3.76 -1.59
CA ASP A 199 -3.30 5.10 -1.50
C ASP A 199 -4.82 5.07 -1.37
N LEU A 200 -5.50 4.15 -2.07
CA LEU A 200 -6.94 3.93 -1.91
C LEU A 200 -7.27 3.46 -0.48
N CYS A 201 -6.52 2.49 0.06
CA CYS A 201 -6.72 2.03 1.44
C CYS A 201 -6.48 3.15 2.47
N LEU A 202 -5.43 3.95 2.31
CA LEU A 202 -5.14 5.10 3.17
C LEU A 202 -6.27 6.14 3.13
N PHE A 203 -6.79 6.41 1.93
CA PHE A 203 -7.92 7.31 1.73
C PHE A 203 -9.18 6.82 2.45
N GLU A 204 -9.58 5.57 2.25
CA GLU A 204 -10.73 5.00 2.96
C GLU A 204 -10.57 5.04 4.49
N GLN A 205 -9.36 4.73 4.98
CA GLN A 205 -9.04 4.79 6.41
C GLN A 205 -9.15 6.22 6.95
N ALA A 206 -8.66 7.21 6.20
CA ALA A 206 -8.74 8.61 6.57
C ALA A 206 -10.18 9.15 6.56
N VAL A 207 -10.99 8.79 5.57
CA VAL A 207 -12.43 9.15 5.52
C VAL A 207 -13.15 8.60 6.75
N ARG A 208 -13.00 7.30 7.05
CA ARG A 208 -13.63 6.67 8.23
C ARG A 208 -13.20 7.34 9.53
N ALA A 209 -11.94 7.77 9.63
CA ALA A 209 -11.46 8.48 10.82
C ALA A 209 -12.02 9.89 10.91
N ALA A 210 -12.07 10.63 9.79
CA ALA A 210 -12.70 11.94 9.74
C ALA A 210 -14.16 11.85 10.19
N GLU A 211 -14.95 10.91 9.68
CA GLU A 211 -16.35 10.72 10.08
C GLU A 211 -16.54 10.44 11.57
N ARG A 212 -15.57 9.82 12.24
CA ARG A 212 -15.67 9.45 13.66
C ARG A 212 -15.25 10.55 14.62
N ILE A 213 -14.30 11.40 14.23
CA ILE A 213 -13.75 12.43 15.11
C ILE A 213 -14.61 13.68 15.00
N GLU A 214 -15.18 14.10 16.11
CA GLU A 214 -15.96 15.32 16.18
C GLU A 214 -15.05 16.55 16.16
N GLY A 215 -15.27 17.47 15.23
CA GLY A 215 -14.52 18.73 15.11
C GLY A 215 -13.05 18.63 14.67
N GLY A 216 -12.47 17.42 14.60
CA GLY A 216 -11.08 17.20 14.20
C GLY A 216 -10.85 17.24 12.69
N ILE A 217 -9.63 17.61 12.31
CA ILE A 217 -9.14 17.58 10.92
C ILE A 217 -8.31 16.31 10.71
N VAL A 218 -8.56 15.60 9.60
CA VAL A 218 -7.81 14.41 9.21
C VAL A 218 -7.22 14.60 7.82
N GLY A 219 -5.90 14.60 7.71
CA GLY A 219 -5.23 14.55 6.43
C GLY A 219 -4.95 13.13 5.97
N VAL A 220 -4.71 12.97 4.68
CA VAL A 220 -4.28 11.71 4.08
C VAL A 220 -3.12 11.91 3.11
N SER A 221 -2.25 10.92 3.02
CA SER A 221 -1.18 10.88 2.03
C SER A 221 -1.63 10.20 0.74
N VAL A 222 -1.12 10.69 -0.40
CA VAL A 222 -1.15 10.01 -1.70
C VAL A 222 0.24 10.07 -2.31
N HIS A 223 0.74 8.97 -2.86
CA HIS A 223 2.06 8.96 -3.44
C HIS A 223 2.13 9.72 -4.78
N ALA A 224 3.26 10.37 -5.07
CA ALA A 224 3.45 11.09 -6.32
C ALA A 224 3.28 10.20 -7.57
N THR A 225 3.71 8.93 -7.55
CA THR A 225 3.57 8.03 -8.71
C THR A 225 2.12 7.68 -9.04
N THR A 226 1.24 7.59 -8.04
CA THR A 226 -0.21 7.43 -8.23
C THR A 226 -0.78 8.61 -9.01
N LEU A 227 -0.34 9.83 -8.68
CA LEU A 227 -0.76 11.03 -9.41
C LEU A 227 -0.03 11.21 -10.73
N GLN A 228 1.17 10.68 -10.92
CA GLN A 228 1.92 10.78 -12.17
C GLN A 228 1.28 9.95 -13.29
N SER A 229 0.89 8.71 -12.97
CA SER A 229 0.21 7.82 -13.92
C SER A 229 -1.20 8.33 -14.20
N ARG A 230 -1.52 8.66 -15.45
CA ARG A 230 -2.86 9.14 -15.85
C ARG A 230 -3.96 8.15 -15.44
N LYS A 231 -3.73 6.84 -15.65
CA LYS A 231 -4.69 5.78 -15.31
C LYS A 231 -4.93 5.73 -13.79
N ALA A 232 -3.85 5.67 -12.99
CA ALA A 232 -3.96 5.60 -11.54
C ALA A 232 -4.56 6.89 -10.96
N ARG A 233 -4.15 8.05 -11.47
CA ARG A 233 -4.70 9.37 -11.11
C ARG A 233 -6.22 9.41 -11.32
N THR A 234 -6.72 8.98 -12.48
CA THR A 234 -8.18 8.94 -12.74
C THR A 234 -8.89 8.03 -11.73
N ILE A 235 -8.39 6.81 -11.52
CA ILE A 235 -9.00 5.87 -10.55
C ILE A 235 -9.03 6.47 -9.14
N TYR A 236 -7.92 7.05 -8.68
CA TYR A 236 -7.82 7.66 -7.36
C TYR A 236 -8.77 8.85 -7.20
N LEU A 237 -8.81 9.76 -8.18
CA LEU A 237 -9.67 10.94 -8.12
C LEU A 237 -11.16 10.59 -8.15
N ASP A 238 -11.56 9.64 -8.99
CA ASP A 238 -12.95 9.16 -9.06
C ASP A 238 -13.35 8.51 -7.73
N HIS A 239 -12.47 7.68 -7.16
CA HIS A 239 -12.70 7.07 -5.86
C HIS A 239 -12.81 8.13 -4.75
N ALA A 240 -11.92 9.12 -4.73
CA ALA A 240 -11.95 10.18 -3.73
C ALA A 240 -13.22 11.04 -3.82
N ALA A 241 -13.64 11.38 -5.04
CA ALA A 241 -14.86 12.15 -5.29
C ALA A 241 -16.13 11.40 -4.83
N ALA A 242 -16.18 10.08 -5.06
CA ALA A 242 -17.33 9.25 -4.68
C ALA A 242 -17.48 9.08 -3.15
N ASN A 243 -16.37 9.11 -2.40
CA ASN A 243 -16.35 8.67 -1.00
C ASN A 243 -16.09 9.80 0.03
N ALA A 244 -15.64 11.00 -0.38
CA ALA A 244 -15.29 12.06 0.58
C ALA A 244 -16.48 12.90 1.12
N SER A 245 -17.69 12.75 0.58
CA SER A 245 -18.73 13.80 0.61
C SER A 245 -19.08 14.37 2.00
N SER A 246 -19.21 13.53 3.03
CA SER A 246 -19.53 13.94 4.41
C SER A 246 -18.32 14.51 5.18
N ALA A 247 -17.11 14.02 4.88
CA ALA A 247 -15.88 14.32 5.60
C ALA A 247 -15.05 15.45 4.97
N ARG A 248 -15.38 15.81 3.72
CA ARG A 248 -14.59 16.63 2.81
C ARG A 248 -14.02 17.91 3.44
N GLN A 249 -14.84 18.70 4.11
CA GLN A 249 -14.44 19.99 4.71
C GLN A 249 -13.46 19.83 5.87
N ARG A 250 -13.36 18.63 6.44
CA ARG A 250 -12.49 18.28 7.57
C ARG A 250 -11.28 17.47 7.12
N MET A 251 -11.04 17.40 5.81
CA MET A 251 -9.91 16.68 5.25
C MET A 251 -8.95 17.59 4.49
N TYR A 252 -7.68 17.17 4.48
CA TYR A 252 -6.67 17.68 3.56
C TYR A 252 -5.91 16.51 2.96
N ILE A 253 -5.16 16.75 1.89
CA ILE A 253 -4.36 15.71 1.24
C ILE A 253 -2.92 16.18 1.06
N GLY A 254 -1.96 15.30 1.30
CA GLY A 254 -0.54 15.51 1.02
C GLY A 254 -0.09 14.64 -0.14
N VAL A 255 0.51 15.25 -1.16
CA VAL A 255 1.21 14.51 -2.22
C VAL A 255 2.60 14.17 -1.69
N ALA A 256 2.81 12.90 -1.37
CA ALA A 256 4.01 12.39 -0.74
C ALA A 256 5.11 12.09 -1.75
N GLU A 257 6.35 12.20 -1.27
CA GLU A 257 7.57 11.77 -1.96
C GLU A 257 7.71 12.32 -3.39
N VAL A 258 7.50 13.64 -3.56
CA VAL A 258 7.71 14.30 -4.86
C VAL A 258 9.21 14.36 -5.17
N GLU A 259 9.61 13.79 -6.30
CA GLU A 259 11.01 13.74 -6.73
C GLU A 259 11.57 15.13 -7.05
N PRO A 260 12.86 15.40 -6.73
CA PRO A 260 13.52 16.64 -7.13
C PRO A 260 13.42 16.88 -8.62
N GLY A 261 13.05 18.10 -9.01
CA GLY A 261 12.95 18.48 -10.42
C GLY A 261 11.66 18.04 -11.11
N THR A 262 10.69 17.51 -10.36
CA THR A 262 9.33 17.32 -10.88
C THR A 262 8.82 18.64 -11.47
N PRO A 263 8.42 18.68 -12.75
CA PRO A 263 8.00 19.91 -13.40
C PRO A 263 6.81 20.57 -12.68
N LEU A 264 6.84 21.89 -12.51
CA LEU A 264 5.74 22.65 -11.89
C LEU A 264 4.39 22.41 -12.57
N ILE A 265 4.39 22.23 -13.90
CA ILE A 265 3.17 21.93 -14.66
C ILE A 265 2.50 20.62 -14.20
N SER A 266 3.31 19.61 -13.87
CA SER A 266 2.81 18.33 -13.34
C SER A 266 2.22 18.53 -11.95
N LEU A 267 2.90 19.29 -11.08
CA LEU A 267 2.40 19.61 -9.74
C LEU A 267 1.08 20.38 -9.79
N THR A 268 0.98 21.36 -10.69
CA THR A 268 -0.25 22.12 -10.94
C THR A 268 -1.38 21.22 -11.42
N GLU A 269 -1.11 20.29 -12.35
CA GLU A 269 -2.10 19.32 -12.81
C GLU A 269 -2.61 18.45 -11.65
N TRP A 270 -1.70 17.90 -10.84
CA TRP A 270 -2.05 17.06 -9.69
C TRP A 270 -2.90 17.82 -8.67
N ILE A 271 -2.49 19.02 -8.29
CA ILE A 271 -3.24 19.87 -7.35
C ILE A 271 -4.61 20.23 -7.93
N SER A 272 -4.68 20.60 -9.20
CA SER A 272 -5.94 20.95 -9.86
C SER A 272 -6.91 19.78 -9.89
N GLY A 273 -6.42 18.54 -10.08
CA GLY A 273 -7.23 17.33 -9.99
C GLY A 273 -7.73 17.02 -8.57
N LEU A 274 -6.95 17.36 -7.55
CA LEU A 274 -7.30 17.10 -6.14
C LEU A 274 -8.23 18.16 -5.53
N LYS A 275 -8.15 19.42 -5.96
CA LYS A 275 -8.95 20.55 -5.42
C LYS A 275 -10.48 20.34 -5.45
N PRO A 276 -11.05 19.69 -6.48
CA PRO A 276 -12.45 19.30 -6.52
C PRO A 276 -12.87 18.29 -5.44
N THR A 277 -11.95 17.76 -4.64
CA THR A 277 -12.24 16.95 -3.44
C THR A 277 -11.63 17.57 -2.18
N PHE A 278 -10.44 18.16 -2.24
CA PHE A 278 -9.76 18.68 -1.05
C PHE A 278 -9.47 20.17 -1.19
N GLU A 279 -9.99 21.00 -0.29
CA GLU A 279 -9.68 22.45 -0.30
C GLU A 279 -8.19 22.70 -0.04
N ARG A 280 -7.57 21.84 0.77
CA ARG A 280 -6.18 21.93 1.21
C ARG A 280 -5.38 20.77 0.63
N VAL A 281 -4.46 21.11 -0.28
CA VAL A 281 -3.53 20.18 -0.92
C VAL A 281 -2.11 20.60 -0.53
N ALA A 282 -1.36 19.67 0.06
CA ALA A 282 0.01 19.86 0.49
C ALA A 282 0.98 19.09 -0.44
N LEU A 283 2.22 19.57 -0.55
CA LEU A 283 3.28 18.90 -1.30
C LEU A 283 4.43 18.51 -0.37
N GLU A 284 4.75 17.22 -0.29
CA GLU A 284 5.95 16.72 0.37
C GLU A 284 7.04 16.51 -0.67
N LEU A 285 7.96 17.45 -0.70
CA LEU A 285 9.09 17.51 -1.61
C LEU A 285 10.30 16.83 -0.99
N HIS A 286 11.27 16.47 -1.82
CA HIS A 286 12.57 16.05 -1.31
C HIS A 286 13.35 17.26 -0.74
N PRO A 287 14.13 17.11 0.36
CA PRO A 287 14.89 18.22 0.97
C PRO A 287 15.91 18.88 0.04
N SER A 288 16.37 18.17 -0.99
CA SER A 288 17.29 18.70 -2.00
C SER A 288 16.61 19.52 -3.09
N ASP A 289 15.28 19.61 -3.12
CA ASP A 289 14.57 20.35 -4.15
C ASP A 289 14.89 21.86 -4.05
N ARG A 290 15.17 22.45 -5.22
CA ARG A 290 15.54 23.86 -5.37
C ARG A 290 14.42 24.67 -6.04
N ALA A 291 13.39 24.03 -6.60
CA ALA A 291 12.30 24.68 -7.33
C ALA A 291 11.25 25.32 -6.41
N LEU A 292 11.66 25.80 -5.23
CA LEU A 292 10.76 26.30 -4.21
C LEU A 292 10.13 27.64 -4.58
N SER A 293 10.86 28.49 -5.31
CA SER A 293 10.51 29.90 -5.54
C SER A 293 9.22 30.12 -6.35
N ALA A 294 8.70 29.08 -7.01
CA ALA A 294 7.51 29.14 -7.85
C ALA A 294 6.39 28.18 -7.42
N ILE A 295 6.51 27.54 -6.25
CA ILE A 295 5.52 26.59 -5.72
C ILE A 295 4.14 27.25 -5.60
N ALA A 296 4.06 28.54 -5.24
CA ALA A 296 2.77 29.21 -5.13
C ALA A 296 1.93 29.18 -6.42
N SER A 297 2.56 29.11 -7.59
CA SER A 297 1.83 29.05 -8.86
C SER A 297 1.09 27.72 -9.06
N THR A 298 1.44 26.68 -8.30
CA THR A 298 0.78 25.37 -8.36
C THR A 298 -0.57 25.30 -7.64
N GLY A 299 -0.88 26.29 -6.78
CA GLY A 299 -2.09 26.28 -5.95
C GLY A 299 -1.97 25.43 -4.67
N ALA A 300 -0.77 24.97 -4.33
CA ALA A 300 -0.50 24.29 -3.07
C ALA A 300 -0.89 25.17 -1.87
N TRP A 301 -1.42 24.54 -0.83
CA TRP A 301 -1.72 25.21 0.45
C TRP A 301 -0.51 25.16 1.40
N ALA A 302 0.17 24.01 1.41
CA ALA A 302 1.33 23.76 2.25
C ALA A 302 2.40 23.03 1.45
N ALA A 303 3.67 23.20 1.84
CA ALA A 303 4.78 22.46 1.26
C ALA A 303 5.84 22.20 2.33
N GLY A 304 6.56 21.09 2.18
CA GLY A 304 7.46 20.62 3.21
C GLY A 304 8.24 19.41 2.77
N TYR A 305 8.96 18.80 3.70
CA TYR A 305 9.70 17.57 3.45
C TYR A 305 9.85 16.76 4.75
N GLN A 306 10.29 15.51 4.59
CA GLN A 306 10.68 14.67 5.71
C GLN A 306 12.09 14.99 6.20
N VAL A 307 12.19 15.41 7.45
CA VAL A 307 13.46 15.68 8.13
C VAL A 307 14.28 14.38 8.21
N PRO A 308 15.57 14.39 7.82
CA PRO A 308 16.47 13.26 8.04
C PRO A 308 16.58 12.90 9.51
N SER A 309 16.85 11.63 9.83
CA SER A 309 17.15 11.22 11.20
C SER A 309 18.42 11.93 11.69
N MET A 310 18.36 12.51 12.89
CA MET A 310 19.47 13.28 13.47
C MET A 310 20.17 12.54 14.62
N ARG A 311 19.79 11.29 14.91
CA ARG A 311 20.29 10.47 16.03
C ARG A 311 21.82 10.43 16.12
N ASP A 312 22.50 10.34 14.98
CA ASP A 312 23.97 10.26 14.89
C ASP A 312 24.59 11.47 14.17
N ALA A 313 23.84 12.57 14.05
CA ALA A 313 24.31 13.75 13.35
C ALA A 313 25.37 14.50 14.16
N SER A 314 26.49 14.81 13.52
CA SER A 314 27.46 15.77 14.06
C SER A 314 26.83 17.15 14.25
N GLY A 315 27.39 17.97 15.13
CA GLY A 315 26.93 19.35 15.33
C GLY A 315 26.95 20.19 14.05
N ALA A 316 27.84 19.89 13.10
CA ALA A 316 27.87 20.54 11.78
C ALA A 316 26.66 20.13 10.91
N GLN A 317 26.31 18.85 10.87
CA GLN A 317 25.13 18.34 10.17
C GLN A 317 23.84 18.90 10.78
N MET A 318 23.75 18.98 12.11
CA MET A 318 22.62 19.58 12.80
C MET A 318 22.43 21.06 12.44
N ARG A 319 23.51 21.85 12.44
CA ARG A 319 23.45 23.26 12.01
C ARG A 319 23.06 23.39 10.54
N ALA A 320 23.57 22.52 9.66
CA ALA A 320 23.20 22.54 8.24
C ALA A 320 21.72 22.22 8.03
N ALA A 321 21.18 21.23 8.75
CA ALA A 321 19.76 20.87 8.69
C ALA A 321 18.87 22.02 9.18
N LEU A 322 19.21 22.65 10.31
CA LEU A 322 18.50 23.83 10.82
C LEU A 322 18.54 25.00 9.83
N GLY A 323 19.71 25.27 9.24
CA GLY A 323 19.84 26.30 8.20
C GLY A 323 18.98 26.01 6.96
N SER A 324 18.88 24.74 6.57
CA SER A 324 17.98 24.31 5.48
C SER A 324 16.52 24.53 5.83
N ILE A 325 16.06 24.08 7.00
CA ILE A 325 14.68 24.28 7.48
C ILE A 325 14.34 25.77 7.49
N HIS A 326 15.23 26.61 8.03
CA HIS A 326 15.07 28.05 8.06
C HIS A 326 14.90 28.65 6.65
N SER A 327 15.80 28.31 5.74
CA SER A 327 15.76 28.79 4.35
C SER A 327 14.47 28.37 3.64
N TRP A 328 14.02 27.13 3.84
CA TRP A 328 12.76 26.61 3.31
C TRP A 328 11.56 27.39 3.84
N CYS A 329 11.45 27.54 5.16
CA CYS A 329 10.32 28.23 5.78
C CYS A 329 10.23 29.69 5.34
N GLN A 330 11.36 30.40 5.28
CA GLN A 330 11.42 31.76 4.74
C GLN A 330 10.95 31.83 3.28
N THR A 331 11.41 30.91 2.44
CA THR A 331 11.05 30.87 1.01
C THR A 331 9.57 30.58 0.78
N LEU A 332 9.01 29.62 1.51
CA LEU A 332 7.59 29.24 1.40
C LEU A 332 6.66 30.33 1.95
N ARG A 333 7.03 30.96 3.07
CA ARG A 333 6.22 32.04 3.66
C ARG A 333 6.15 33.28 2.78
N ARG A 334 7.24 33.67 2.11
CA ARG A 334 7.22 34.77 1.11
C ARG A 334 6.21 34.51 -0.02
N GLN A 335 5.93 33.24 -0.29
CA GLN A 335 4.95 32.76 -1.26
C GLN A 335 3.57 32.46 -0.67
N ARG A 336 3.35 32.75 0.63
CA ARG A 336 2.13 32.44 1.38
C ARG A 336 1.78 30.95 1.44
N ILE A 337 2.77 30.09 1.24
CA ILE A 337 2.65 28.64 1.43
C ILE A 337 2.96 28.30 2.88
N GLN A 338 2.16 27.44 3.50
CA GLN A 338 2.39 26.99 4.87
C GLN A 338 3.55 25.98 4.91
N PRO A 339 4.70 26.28 5.56
CA PRO A 339 5.79 25.33 5.67
C PRO A 339 5.44 24.20 6.65
N PHE A 340 5.63 22.95 6.25
CA PHE A 340 5.54 21.82 7.17
C PHE A 340 6.80 20.98 7.17
N MET A 341 7.02 20.24 8.26
CA MET A 341 8.13 19.30 8.40
C MET A 341 7.63 17.99 9.00
N HIS A 342 8.12 16.88 8.46
CA HIS A 342 7.74 15.55 8.89
C HIS A 342 8.92 14.78 9.48
N GLY A 343 8.65 13.80 10.34
CA GLY A 343 9.68 12.86 10.80
C GLY A 343 10.61 13.37 11.90
N PHE A 344 10.19 14.32 12.75
CA PHE A 344 10.98 14.67 13.95
C PHE A 344 11.06 13.49 14.92
N ILE A 345 12.28 13.08 15.28
CA ILE A 345 12.56 12.00 16.23
C ILE A 345 13.09 12.57 17.55
N GLU A 346 13.90 13.62 17.49
CA GLU A 346 14.51 14.26 18.66
C GLU A 346 13.73 15.54 19.05
N PRO A 347 13.09 15.60 20.24
CA PRO A 347 12.35 16.79 20.70
C PRO A 347 13.21 18.07 20.70
N VAL A 348 14.47 17.97 21.15
CA VAL A 348 15.41 19.10 21.18
C VAL A 348 15.67 19.66 19.79
N PHE A 349 15.76 18.80 18.77
CA PHE A 349 15.94 19.26 17.39
C PHE A 349 14.69 19.99 16.88
N PHE A 350 13.50 19.51 17.25
CA PHE A 350 12.25 20.20 16.95
C PHE A 350 12.17 21.56 17.62
N ASP A 351 12.53 21.71 18.89
CA ASP A 351 12.49 23.00 19.60
C ASP A 351 13.35 24.05 18.88
N LEU A 352 14.55 23.67 18.45
CA LEU A 352 15.44 24.52 17.65
C LEU A 352 14.85 24.81 16.26
N ALA A 353 14.30 23.81 15.59
CA ALA A 353 13.69 23.96 14.27
C ALA A 353 12.42 24.82 14.31
N ASN A 354 11.67 24.80 15.41
CA ASN A 354 10.44 25.57 15.58
C ASN A 354 10.69 27.08 15.59
N MET A 355 11.91 27.52 15.97
CA MET A 355 12.35 28.91 15.80
C MET A 355 12.41 29.36 14.33
N SER A 356 12.37 28.41 13.39
CA SER A 356 12.34 28.65 11.95
C SER A 356 10.93 28.75 11.39
N ASP A 357 9.93 29.07 12.21
CA ASP A 357 8.66 29.54 11.69
C ASP A 357 7.87 28.42 10.94
N ILE A 358 8.00 27.18 11.42
CA ILE A 358 7.26 26.02 10.91
C ILE A 358 5.76 26.20 11.20
N ALA A 359 4.89 25.95 10.22
CA ALA A 359 3.44 26.01 10.41
C ALA A 359 2.89 24.71 10.97
N PHE A 360 3.37 23.57 10.44
CA PHE A 360 2.96 22.24 10.86
C PHE A 360 4.14 21.30 11.06
N ALA A 361 4.07 20.46 12.08
CA ALA A 361 5.09 19.45 12.34
C ALA A 361 4.48 18.11 12.73
N THR A 362 5.13 17.01 12.34
CA THR A 362 4.80 15.68 12.84
C THR A 362 6.06 14.84 12.98
N GLY A 363 6.00 13.83 13.83
CA GLY A 363 7.08 12.87 14.01
C GLY A 363 6.94 12.08 15.31
N PRO A 364 7.50 10.86 15.36
CA PRO A 364 7.37 9.99 16.53
C PRO A 364 8.04 10.54 17.79
N GLY A 365 9.01 11.46 17.64
CA GLY A 365 9.64 12.16 18.76
C GLY A 365 8.73 13.19 19.43
N LEU A 366 7.74 13.69 18.70
CA LEU A 366 6.81 14.69 19.20
C LEU A 366 5.58 14.02 19.83
N TRP A 367 4.95 13.13 19.05
CA TRP A 367 3.85 12.29 19.51
C TRP A 367 3.90 10.93 18.80
N PRO A 368 3.61 9.83 19.51
CA PRO A 368 3.59 8.52 18.90
C PRO A 368 2.45 8.42 17.87
N ALA A 369 2.73 7.75 16.75
CA ALA A 369 1.73 7.43 15.75
C ALA A 369 0.69 6.43 16.32
N GLN A 370 -0.56 6.57 15.89
CA GLN A 370 -1.66 5.73 16.37
C GLN A 370 -2.17 4.83 15.24
N ALA A 371 -2.40 3.56 15.53
CA ALA A 371 -3.00 2.62 14.57
C ALA A 371 -4.45 3.00 14.23
N SER A 372 -5.17 3.59 15.19
CA SER A 372 -6.53 4.09 15.01
C SER A 372 -6.78 5.30 15.89
N LEU A 373 -7.64 6.20 15.43
CA LEU A 373 -8.12 7.33 16.23
C LEU A 373 -9.33 6.87 17.05
N LYS A 374 -9.17 6.87 18.37
CA LYS A 374 -10.26 6.59 19.31
C LYS A 374 -11.16 7.83 19.42
N ARG A 375 -12.44 7.61 19.68
CA ARG A 375 -13.39 8.68 20.00
C ARG A 375 -13.02 9.38 21.31
#